data_AF-A0A951E4L4-F1
#
_entry.id   AF-A0A951E4L4-F1
#
_cell.length_a   1.000
_cell.length_b   1.000
_cell.length_c   1.000
_cell.angle_alpha   90.00
_cell.angle_beta   90.00
_cell.angle_gamma   90.00
#
_symmetry.space_group_name_H-M   'P 1'
#
loop_
_entity.id
_entity.type
_entity.pdbx_description
1 polymer ?
#
loop_
_entity_poly.entity_id
_entity_poly.type
_entity_poly.pdbx_seq_one_letter_code
_entity_poly.pdbx_strand_id
1 'polypeptide(L)' 'MNKTHSILALIISFVFVGSAEAHAFLDHAEPKVGSTIHDPPSQVTVWMTENLEGAFSSLQVFDAKGVEVD' A
#
# COMPACT_ATOMS: atom_id res chain seq x y z
N MET A 1 32.20 -18.79 -29.68
CA MET A 1 30.83 -19.32 -29.57
C MET A 1 30.40 -19.17 -28.11
N ASN A 2 29.87 -18.00 -27.75
CA ASN A 2 29.49 -17.68 -26.35
C ASN A 2 28.67 -16.37 -26.23
N LYS A 3 28.89 -15.40 -27.13
CA LYS A 3 28.18 -14.10 -27.08
C LYS A 3 26.67 -14.19 -27.30
N THR A 4 26.19 -15.08 -28.17
CA THR A 4 24.75 -15.24 -28.46
C THR A 4 23.96 -15.74 -27.27
N HIS A 5 24.54 -16.63 -26.46
CA HIS A 5 23.89 -17.15 -25.26
C HIS A 5 23.85 -16.08 -24.16
N SER A 6 24.92 -15.27 -24.03
CA SER A 6 24.92 -14.12 -23.11
C SER A 6 23.92 -13.04 -23.49
N ILE A 7 23.76 -12.74 -24.79
CA ILE A 7 22.76 -11.77 -25.27
C ILE A 7 21.35 -12.29 -25.01
N LEU A 8 21.09 -13.57 -25.28
CA LEU A 8 19.78 -14.18 -25.04
C LEU A 8 19.45 -14.20 -23.53
N ALA A 9 20.41 -14.55 -22.68
CA ALA A 9 20.23 -14.51 -21.22
C ALA A 9 19.94 -13.09 -20.72
N LEU A 10 20.60 -12.07 -21.27
CA LEU A 10 20.33 -10.67 -20.94
C LEU A 10 18.91 -10.26 -21.35
N ILE A 11 18.47 -10.59 -22.57
CA ILE A 11 17.13 -10.26 -23.05
C ILE A 11 16.07 -10.92 -22.16
N ILE A 12 16.26 -12.19 -21.79
CA ILE A 12 15.33 -12.91 -20.89
C ILE A 12 15.23 -12.20 -19.52
N SER A 13 16.34 -11.70 -18.96
CA SER A 13 16.31 -11.00 -17.67
C SER A 13 15.48 -9.71 -17.66
N PHE A 14 15.39 -9.00 -18.80
CA PHE A 14 14.59 -7.77 -18.91
C PHE A 14 13.08 -8.04 -19.01
N VAL A 15 12.66 -9.23 -19.45
CA VAL A 15 11.23 -9.59 -19.56
C VAL A 15 10.59 -9.81 -18.18
N PHE A 16 11.40 -10.05 -17.13
CA PHE A 16 10.93 -10.26 -15.76
C PHE A 16 10.98 -8.99 -14.88
N VAL A 17 11.27 -7.82 -15.45
CA VAL A 17 11.15 -6.55 -14.70
C VAL A 17 9.66 -6.25 -14.53
N GLY A 18 9.12 -6.65 -13.38
CA GLY A 18 7.78 -6.24 -12.94
C GLY A 18 7.71 -4.73 -12.71
N SER A 19 6.53 -4.15 -12.88
CA SER A 19 6.27 -2.76 -12.51
C SER A 19 6.52 -2.58 -11.02
N ALA A 20 7.52 -1.76 -10.67
CA ALA A 20 7.67 -1.29 -9.30
C ALA A 20 6.65 -0.17 -9.06
N GLU A 21 5.41 -0.54 -8.73
CA GLU A 21 4.39 0.38 -8.21
C GLU A 21 4.80 0.79 -6.79
N ALA A 22 5.84 1.62 -6.65
CA ALA A 22 6.44 1.93 -5.34
C ALA A 22 5.55 2.83 -4.45
N HIS A 23 4.46 3.36 -4.98
CA HIS A 23 3.51 4.15 -4.21
C HIS A 23 2.44 3.24 -3.60
N ALA A 24 2.39 3.20 -2.27
CA ALA A 24 1.33 2.55 -1.53
C ALA A 24 0.05 3.42 -1.59
N PHE A 25 -1.01 2.91 -2.20
CA PHE A 25 -2.32 3.56 -2.23
C PHE A 25 -3.29 2.87 -1.28
N LEU A 26 -4.34 3.60 -0.87
CA LEU A 26 -5.45 2.99 -0.12
C LEU A 26 -6.15 1.94 -0.98
N ASP A 27 -6.15 0.69 -0.53
CA ASP A 27 -6.93 -0.39 -1.12
C ASP A 27 -8.34 -0.40 -0.52
N HIS A 28 -8.45 -0.54 0.80
CA HIS A 28 -9.71 -0.42 1.54
C HIS A 28 -9.50 -0.04 3.01
N ALA A 29 -10.60 0.24 3.72
CA ALA A 29 -10.60 0.58 5.14
C ALA A 29 -11.82 -0.02 5.85
N GLU A 30 -11.67 -0.21 7.16
CA GLU A 30 -12.74 -0.57 8.09
C GLU A 30 -12.68 0.39 9.28
N PRO A 31 -13.74 1.19 9.53
CA PRO A 31 -14.99 1.29 8.75
C PRO A 31 -14.78 1.78 7.31
N LYS A 32 -15.70 1.42 6.40
CA LYS A 32 -15.62 1.81 4.98
C LYS A 32 -15.61 3.33 4.81
N VAL A 33 -14.83 3.82 3.85
CA VAL A 33 -14.80 5.24 3.47
C VAL A 33 -16.21 5.73 3.14
N GLY A 34 -16.61 6.84 3.73
CA GLY A 34 -17.94 7.44 3.53
C GLY A 34 -19.09 6.68 4.19
N SER A 35 -18.82 5.65 4.99
CA SER A 35 -19.86 4.95 5.74
C SER A 35 -20.28 5.72 6.99
N THR A 36 -21.49 5.42 7.46
CA THR A 36 -21.97 5.79 8.80
C THR A 36 -22.32 4.50 9.52
N ILE A 37 -21.73 4.28 10.69
CA ILE A 37 -21.95 3.12 11.55
C ILE A 37 -22.66 3.55 12.82
N HIS A 38 -23.37 2.62 13.49
CA HIS A 38 -24.21 2.94 14.64
C HIS A 38 -23.41 3.16 15.92
N ASP A 39 -22.44 2.28 16.17
CA ASP A 39 -21.61 2.32 17.37
C ASP A 39 -20.19 2.79 17.01
N PRO A 40 -19.49 3.49 17.92
CA PRO A 40 -18.08 3.83 17.72
C PRO A 40 -17.23 2.56 17.53
N PRO A 41 -16.33 2.53 16.54
CA PRO A 41 -15.49 1.36 16.30
C PRO A 41 -14.39 1.29 17.36
N SER A 42 -14.03 0.08 17.79
CA SER A 42 -12.90 -0.12 18.73
C SER A 42 -11.53 0.06 18.06
N GLN A 43 -11.49 0.04 16.73
CA GLN A 43 -10.27 0.17 15.93
C GLN A 43 -10.63 0.72 14.55
N VAL A 44 -9.70 1.49 13.98
CA VAL A 44 -9.67 1.82 12.55
C VAL A 44 -8.57 0.99 11.90
N THR A 45 -8.86 0.35 10.78
CA THR A 45 -7.88 -0.41 10.00
C THR A 45 -7.89 0.03 8.56
N VAL A 46 -6.70 0.19 7.99
CA VAL A 46 -6.49 0.68 6.64
C VAL A 46 -5.49 -0.23 5.93
N TRP A 47 -5.88 -0.74 4.77
CA TRP A 47 -5.06 -1.63 3.95
C TRP A 47 -4.54 -0.88 2.74
N MET A 48 -3.23 -1.02 2.49
CA MET A 48 -2.55 -0.43 1.36
C MET A 48 -2.34 -1.45 0.25
N THR A 49 -2.17 -0.98 -0.98
CA THR A 49 -1.81 -1.81 -2.13
C THR A 49 -0.41 -2.42 -2.02
N GLU A 50 0.47 -1.80 -1.23
CA GLU A 50 1.86 -2.20 -1.03
C GLU A 50 2.22 -2.31 0.45
N ASN A 51 3.28 -3.07 0.77
CA ASN A 51 3.76 -3.21 2.14
C ASN A 51 4.34 -1.88 2.66
N LEU A 52 3.91 -1.49 3.87
CA LEU A 52 4.45 -0.34 4.59
C LEU A 52 5.42 -0.76 5.69
N GLU A 53 6.45 0.05 5.91
CA GLU A 53 7.29 -0.03 7.10
C GLU A 53 6.58 0.69 8.26
N GLY A 54 6.12 -0.08 9.25
CA GLY A 54 5.27 0.42 10.33
C GLY A 54 5.95 1.51 11.17
N ALA A 55 7.27 1.42 11.38
CA ALA A 55 8.01 2.41 12.16
C ALA A 55 8.07 3.80 11.50
N PHE A 56 7.79 3.91 10.20
CA PHE A 56 7.78 5.17 9.44
C PHE A 56 6.39 5.57 8.95
N SER A 57 5.34 4.87 9.40
CA SER A 57 3.96 5.11 8.97
C SER A 57 3.12 5.57 10.16
N SER A 58 2.24 6.55 9.94
CA SER A 58 1.31 7.04 10.96
C SER A 58 -0.13 7.00 10.44
N LEU A 59 -1.05 6.80 11.37
CA LEU A 59 -2.49 6.96 11.20
C LEU A 59 -2.95 7.91 12.31
N GLN A 60 -3.88 8.82 12.00
CA GLN A 60 -4.47 9.75 12.96
C GLN A 60 -5.98 9.76 12.77
N VAL A 61 -6.73 9.84 13.86
CA VAL A 61 -8.20 9.88 13.82
C VAL A 61 -8.68 11.23 14.33
N PHE A 62 -9.54 11.89 13.55
CA PHE A 62 -10.09 13.21 13.90
C PHE A 62 -11.60 13.18 14.09
N ASP A 63 -12.10 13.97 15.03
CA ASP A 63 -13.53 14.26 15.15
C ASP A 63 -14.01 15.28 14.11
N ALA A 64 -15.32 15.56 14.10
CA ALA A 64 -15.92 16.50 13.15
C ALA A 64 -15.46 17.96 13.32
N LYS A 65 -14.79 18.30 14.43
CA LYS A 65 -14.22 19.63 14.69
C LYS A 65 -12.73 19.68 14.36
N GLY A 66 -12.14 18.57 13.91
CA GLY A 66 -10.71 18.46 13.59
C GLY A 66 -9.83 18.20 14.81
N VAL A 67 -10.39 17.75 15.93
CA VAL A 67 -9.62 17.35 17.12
C VAL A 67 -9.18 15.90 16.96
N GLU A 68 -7.90 15.61 17.19
CA GLU A 68 -7.34 14.25 17.20
C GLU A 68 -7.85 13.44 18.41
N VAL A 69 -8.21 12.16 18.22
CA VAL A 69 -8.93 11.34 19.21
C VAL A 69 -8.36 9.95 19.46
N ASP A 70 -7.22 9.59 18.86
CA ASP A 70 -6.52 8.31 19.05
C ASP A 70 -5.31 8.36 20.00
#